data_AF-A0A5A9EYH1-F1
#
_entry.id   AF-A0A5A9EYH1-F1
#
_cell.length_a   1.000
_cell.length_b   1.000
_cell.length_c   1.000
_cell.angle_alpha   90.00
_cell.angle_beta   90.00
_cell.angle_gamma   90.00
#
_symmetry.space_group_name_H-M   'P 1'
#
loop_
_entity.id
_entity.type
_entity.pdbx_description
1 polymer ?
#
loop_
_entity_poly.entity_id
_entity_poly.type
_entity_poly.pdbx_seq_one_letter_code
_entity_poly.pdbx_strand_id
1 'polypeptide(L)'
;MMTAEEEAAGMAALSICESLVIAMVEKGLLTPEEARGALEDAAAAHLRQEIRDPAHRQEMAVRAIERLALQVDAAGQSQGG
;
A
#
# COMPACT_ATOMS: atom_id res chain seq x y z
N MET A 1 6.78 -1.52 -21.89
CA MET A 1 7.09 -0.09 -21.72
C MET A 1 5.92 0.47 -20.91
N MET A 2 6.18 0.94 -19.69
CA MET A 2 5.16 1.49 -18.79
C MET A 2 4.70 2.85 -19.35
N THR A 3 3.41 3.18 -19.26
CA THR A 3 2.89 4.47 -19.72
C THR A 3 3.11 5.55 -18.67
N ALA A 4 3.17 6.82 -19.09
CA ALA A 4 3.32 7.95 -18.15
C ALA A 4 2.18 8.03 -17.11
N GLU A 5 1.00 7.52 -17.45
CA GLU A 5 -0.15 7.43 -16.55
C GLU A 5 0.04 6.33 -15.49
N GLU A 6 0.63 5.19 -15.86
CA GLU A 6 0.99 4.11 -14.93
C GLU A 6 2.08 4.56 -13.95
N GLU A 7 3.08 5.31 -14.42
CA GLU A 7 4.12 5.90 -13.58
C GLU A 7 3.53 6.93 -12.60
N ALA A 8 2.64 7.81 -13.07
CA ALA A 8 1.96 8.79 -12.22
C ALA A 8 1.07 8.12 -11.15
N ALA A 9 0.32 7.08 -11.53
CA ALA A 9 -0.49 6.31 -10.59
C ALA A 9 0.35 5.59 -9.54
N GLY A 10 1.49 5.01 -9.95
CA GLY A 10 2.45 4.39 -9.03
C GLY A 10 3.03 5.38 -8.03
N MET A 11 3.41 6.57 -8.48
CA MET A 11 3.92 7.64 -7.61
C MET A 11 2.87 8.18 -6.64
N ALA A 12 1.62 8.32 -7.09
CA ALA A 12 0.52 8.74 -6.21
C ALA A 12 0.25 7.70 -5.10
N ALA A 13 0.23 6.41 -5.44
CA ALA A 13 0.05 5.34 -4.45
C ALA A 13 1.21 5.30 -3.43
N LEU A 14 2.46 5.48 -3.89
CA LEU A 14 3.63 5.59 -3.01
C LEU A 14 3.52 6.76 -2.03
N SER A 15 3.12 7.95 -2.50
CA SER A 15 2.93 9.13 -1.66
C SER A 15 1.88 8.93 -0.57
N ILE A 16 0.79 8.22 -0.88
CA ILE A 16 -0.26 7.88 0.10
C ILE A 16 0.29 6.91 1.14
N CYS A 17 0.98 5.85 0.70
CA CYS A 17 1.58 4.86 1.60
C CYS A 17 2.61 5.50 2.54
N GLU A 18 3.45 6.41 2.03
CA GLU A 18 4.42 7.17 2.82
C GLU A 18 3.72 7.99 3.92
N SER A 19 2.70 8.76 3.52
CA SER A 19 1.91 9.58 4.46
C SER A 19 1.26 8.72 5.54
N LEU A 20 0.75 7.54 5.18
CA LEU A 20 0.10 6.62 6.12
C LEU A 20 1.11 6.01 7.10
N VAL A 21 2.26 5.54 6.62
CA VAL A 21 3.32 4.96 7.46
C VAL A 21 3.86 5.98 8.45
N ILE A 22 4.11 7.22 7.99
CA ILE A 22 4.54 8.33 8.86
C ILE A 22 3.49 8.57 9.95
N ALA A 23 2.21 8.69 9.58
CA ALA A 23 1.14 8.90 10.55
C ALA A 23 1.03 7.75 11.57
N MET A 24 1.24 6.50 11.16
CA MET A 24 1.25 5.36 12.07
C MET A 24 2.39 5.44 13.09
N VAL A 25 3.59 5.87 12.67
CA VAL A 25 4.73 6.08 13.58
C VAL A 25 4.46 7.25 14.52
N GLU A 26 3.97 8.38 14.02
CA GLU A 26 3.66 9.57 14.83
C GLU A 26 2.58 9.32 15.89
N LYS A 27 1.61 8.46 15.58
CA LYS A 27 0.57 8.04 16.53
C LYS A 27 1.04 6.94 17.50
N GLY A 28 2.27 6.46 17.36
CA GLY A 28 2.86 5.40 18.19
C GLY A 28 2.26 4.02 17.92
N LEU A 29 1.62 3.81 16.76
CA LEU A 29 1.09 2.52 16.34
C LEU A 29 2.18 1.58 15.82
N LEU A 30 3.31 2.14 15.38
CA LEU A 30 4.52 1.42 14.96
C LEU A 30 5.74 2.12 15.54
N THR A 31 6.76 1.36 15.93
CA THR A 31 8.09 1.95 16.13
C THR A 31 8.75 2.28 14.78
N PRO A 32 9.73 3.18 14.74
CA PRO A 32 10.51 3.44 13.52
C PRO A 32 11.15 2.18 12.93
N GLU A 33 11.60 1.24 13.78
CA GLU A 33 12.19 -0.03 13.38
C GLU A 33 11.16 -0.96 12.75
N GLU A 34 9.95 -1.05 13.30
CA GLU A 34 8.85 -1.84 12.75
C GLU A 34 8.39 -1.28 11.40
N ALA A 35 8.25 0.04 11.28
CA ALA A 35 7.92 0.70 10.02
C ALA A 35 9.01 0.46 8.96
N ARG A 36 10.29 0.55 9.34
CA ARG A 36 11.42 0.25 8.44
C ARG A 36 11.41 -1.19 7.97
N GLY A 37 11.19 -2.15 8.87
CA GLY A 37 11.10 -3.57 8.53
C GLY A 37 9.95 -3.87 7.57
N ALA A 38 8.77 -3.29 7.81
CA ALA A 38 7.63 -3.45 6.91
C ALA A 38 7.89 -2.91 5.49
N LEU A 39 8.60 -1.77 5.37
CA LEU A 39 8.99 -1.22 4.08
C LEU A 39 10.03 -2.09 3.36
N GLU A 40 11.01 -2.65 4.07
CA GLU A 40 12.00 -3.58 3.52
C GLU A 40 11.34 -4.87 3.02
N ASP A 41 10.39 -5.41 3.78
CA ASP A 41 9.61 -6.58 3.40
C ASP A 41 8.76 -6.32 2.15
N ALA A 42 8.11 -5.15 2.07
CA ALA A 42 7.34 -4.74 0.90
C ALA A 42 8.23 -4.63 -0.35
N ALA A 43 9.40 -4.02 -0.24
CA ALA A 43 10.38 -3.93 -1.33
C ALA A 43 10.88 -5.32 -1.77
N ALA A 44 11.20 -6.20 -0.82
CA ALA A 44 11.63 -7.57 -1.10
C ALA A 44 10.53 -8.40 -1.79
N ALA A 45 9.27 -8.23 -1.38
CA ALA A 45 8.14 -8.87 -2.03
C ALA A 45 7.96 -8.38 -3.48
N HIS A 46 8.15 -7.08 -3.73
CA HIS A 46 8.03 -6.49 -5.05
C HIS A 46 9.13 -6.98 -6.01
N LEU A 47 10.38 -7.02 -5.53
CA LEU A 47 11.52 -7.58 -6.27
C LEU A 47 11.28 -9.06 -6.64
N ARG A 48 10.67 -9.85 -5.76
CA ARG A 48 10.32 -11.26 -6.04
C ARG A 48 9.16 -11.38 -7.05
N GLN A 49 8.36 -10.34 -7.24
CA GLN A 49 7.20 -10.33 -8.15
C GLN A 49 7.53 -9.91 -9.60
N GLU A 50 8.74 -9.46 -9.90
CA GLU A 50 9.17 -9.19 -11.29
C GLU A 50 9.07 -10.42 -12.21
N ILE A 51 8.93 -11.63 -11.65
CA ILE A 51 8.81 -12.89 -12.40
C ILE A 51 7.37 -13.10 -12.95
N ARG A 52 6.37 -12.27 -12.61
CA ARG A 52 4.95 -12.52 -12.91
C ARG A 52 4.36 -11.56 -13.94
N ASP A 53 3.48 -12.09 -14.80
CA ASP A 53 2.79 -11.37 -15.90
C ASP A 53 2.10 -10.06 -15.43
N PRO A 54 2.34 -8.90 -16.08
CA PRO A 54 1.73 -7.62 -15.74
C PRO A 54 0.19 -7.63 -15.70
N ALA A 55 -0.50 -8.44 -16.50
CA ALA A 55 -1.96 -8.55 -16.45
C ALA A 55 -2.45 -9.09 -15.10
N HIS A 56 -1.73 -10.07 -14.55
CA HIS A 56 -2.02 -10.65 -13.25
C HIS A 56 -1.73 -9.67 -12.09
N ARG A 57 -0.74 -8.78 -12.27
CA ARG A 57 -0.42 -7.72 -11.29
C ARG A 57 -1.56 -6.72 -11.16
N GLN A 58 -2.13 -6.29 -12.29
CA GLN A 58 -3.22 -5.31 -12.31
C GLN A 58 -4.48 -5.84 -11.63
N GLU A 59 -4.87 -7.09 -11.92
CA GLU A 59 -6.05 -7.71 -11.30
C GLU A 59 -5.89 -7.85 -9.77
N MET A 60 -4.69 -8.23 -9.31
CA MET A 60 -4.39 -8.35 -7.89
C MET A 60 -4.43 -6.99 -7.16
N ALA A 61 -3.97 -5.92 -7.81
CA ALA A 61 -4.02 -4.57 -7.25
C ALA A 61 -5.47 -4.09 -7.06
N VAL A 62 -6.33 -4.28 -8.06
CA VAL A 62 -7.76 -3.91 -7.97
C VAL A 62 -8.44 -4.62 -6.80
N ARG A 63 -8.27 -5.93 -6.68
CA ARG A 63 -8.86 -6.71 -5.57
C ARG A 63 -8.35 -6.27 -4.20
N ALA A 64 -7.08 -5.89 -4.10
CA ALA A 64 -6.51 -5.39 -2.84
C ALA A 64 -7.09 -4.02 -2.46
N ILE A 65 -7.27 -3.12 -3.43
CA ILE A 65 -7.87 -1.80 -3.23
C ILE A 65 -9.33 -1.92 -2.77
N GLU A 66 -10.12 -2.75 -3.45
CA GLU A 66 -11.53 -3.00 -3.09
C GLU A 66 -11.65 -3.54 -1.66
N ARG A 67 -10.75 -4.45 -1.26
CA ARG A 67 -10.71 -4.98 0.10
C ARG A 67 -10.36 -3.90 1.13
N LEU A 68 -9.38 -3.05 0.84
CA LEU A 68 -8.97 -1.97 1.74
C LEU A 68 -10.12 -0.97 1.95
N ALA A 69 -10.83 -0.60 0.88
CA ALA A 69 -12.01 0.28 0.98
C ALA A 69 -13.06 -0.27 1.96
N LEU A 70 -13.40 -1.56 1.86
CA LEU A 70 -14.34 -2.20 2.79
C LEU A 70 -13.85 -2.18 4.24
N GLN A 71 -12.56 -2.36 4.46
CA GLN A 71 -11.97 -2.34 5.81
C GLN A 71 -11.96 -0.93 6.41
N VAL A 72 -11.69 0.10 5.60
CA VAL A 72 -11.71 1.50 6.02
C VAL A 72 -13.14 1.92 6.39
N ASP A 73 -14.12 1.58 5.57
CA ASP A 73 -15.53 1.88 5.85
C ASP A 73 -16.01 1.23 7.16
N ALA A 74 -15.57 0.00 7.43
CA ALA A 74 -15.88 -0.69 8.68
C ALA A 74 -15.19 -0.03 9.90
N ALA A 75 -13.92 0.36 9.77
CA ALA A 75 -13.17 1.03 10.84
C ALA A 75 -13.73 2.43 11.16
N GLY A 76 -14.27 3.15 10.17
CA GLY A 76 -14.96 4.42 10.37
C GLY A 76 -16.28 4.28 11.12
N GLN A 77 -17.04 3.21 10.84
CA GLN A 77 -18.31 2.93 11.54
C GLN A 77 -18.11 2.54 13.01
N SER A 78 -17.00 1.88 13.35
CA SER A 78 -16.71 1.47 14.73
C SER A 78 -16.27 2.62 15.66
N GLN A 79 -15.93 3.79 15.11
CA GLN A 79 -15.47 4.96 15.88
C GLN A 79 -16.57 6.03 16.08
N GLY A 80 -17.73 5.89 15.40
CA GLY A 80 -18.83 6.86 15.43
C GLY A 80 -20.04 6.46 16.29
N GLY A 81 -19.89 5.48 17.19
CA GLY A 81 -20.94 4.96 18.08
C GLY A 81 -20.82 5.41 19.51
#